data_AF-A0A5B8R6P1-F1
#
_entry.id   AF-A0A5B8R6P1-F1
#
_cell.length_a   1.000
_cell.length_b   1.000
_cell.length_c   1.000
_cell.angle_alpha   90.00
_cell.angle_beta   90.00
_cell.angle_gamma   90.00
#
_symmetry.space_group_name_H-M   'P 1'
#
loop_
_entity.id
_entity.type
_entity.pdbx_description
1 polymer ?
#
loop_
_entity_poly.entity_id
_entity_poly.type
_entity_poly.pdbx_seq_one_letter_code
_entity_poly.pdbx_strand_id
1 'polypeptide(L)'
;MDVARLLVASMECERDRLRYLETERGDDAARCFAERTMACYRSAVVRRSAPAGEPAHRVRLIGAYYYLKRYLCARRRDAGAGQSTPASLSGGIMKRNATAVWQGGLKEGGGTVSTQSGTVAGAGYSFGTRFEQGEGTNPEELLAAAHAGCYSMALSMVLGQDDLTPERIDTTATVTIEPDDSGFTITTVHLDVRARIPGADRERFSAAAEAAKAGCPVSKLFNAEITMDARLQE
;
A
#
# COMPACT_ATOMS: atom_id res chain seq x y z
N MET A 1 21.90 0.79 39.03
CA MET A 1 20.42 0.69 39.06
C MET A 1 20.04 -0.45 38.14
N ASP A 2 19.24 -1.38 38.63
CA ASP A 2 19.04 -2.70 38.03
C ASP A 2 18.22 -2.61 36.72
N VAL A 3 18.70 -3.27 35.67
CA VAL A 3 18.11 -3.26 34.30
C VAL A 3 16.65 -3.73 34.33
N ALA A 4 16.31 -4.57 35.30
CA ALA A 4 14.95 -5.01 35.59
C ALA A 4 13.97 -3.85 35.83
N ARG A 5 14.39 -2.75 36.48
CA ARG A 5 13.49 -1.62 36.77
C ARG A 5 13.21 -0.73 35.55
N LEU A 6 14.14 -0.64 34.62
CA LEU A 6 13.96 0.08 33.35
C LEU A 6 13.04 -0.67 32.39
N LEU A 7 13.15 -2.00 32.36
CA LEU A 7 12.25 -2.87 31.59
C LEU A 7 10.82 -2.84 32.17
N VAL A 8 10.66 -2.87 33.49
CA VAL A 8 9.34 -2.74 34.12
C VAL A 8 8.68 -1.39 33.77
N ALA A 9 9.42 -0.28 33.82
CA ALA A 9 8.89 1.03 33.44
C ALA A 9 8.55 1.13 31.93
N SER A 10 9.33 0.48 31.06
CA SER A 10 9.06 0.36 29.62
C SER A 10 7.78 -0.45 29.35
N MET A 11 7.60 -1.57 30.07
CA MET A 11 6.45 -2.46 29.91
C MET A 11 5.16 -1.84 30.47
N GLU A 12 5.24 -1.08 31.56
CA GLU A 12 4.11 -0.34 32.10
C GLU A 12 3.64 0.76 31.14
N CYS A 13 4.59 1.47 30.49
CA CYS A 13 4.28 2.45 29.45
C CYS A 13 3.63 1.82 28.20
N GLU A 14 3.99 0.58 27.86
CA GLU A 14 3.44 -0.14 26.72
C GLU A 14 2.05 -0.75 27.03
N ARG A 15 1.81 -1.14 28.28
CA ARG A 15 0.50 -1.61 28.76
C ARG A 15 -0.52 -0.47 28.82
N ASP A 16 -0.10 0.73 29.22
CA ASP A 16 -0.95 1.93 29.18
C ASP A 16 -1.21 2.42 27.74
N ARG A 17 -0.25 2.24 26.83
CA ARG A 17 -0.42 2.47 25.38
C ARG A 17 -1.50 1.57 24.78
N LEU A 18 -1.53 0.28 25.13
CA LEU A 18 -2.52 -0.66 24.61
C LEU A 18 -3.93 -0.36 25.15
N ARG A 19 -4.07 -0.04 26.44
CA ARG A 19 -5.36 0.37 27.02
C ARG A 19 -5.92 1.65 26.41
N TYR A 20 -5.07 2.61 26.03
CA TYR A 20 -5.51 3.89 25.46
C TYR A 20 -5.93 3.76 23.98
N LEU A 21 -5.29 2.87 23.22
CA LEU A 21 -5.65 2.58 21.83
C LEU A 21 -7.01 1.88 21.68
N GLU A 22 -7.49 1.22 22.73
CA GLU A 22 -8.80 0.56 22.75
C GLU A 22 -9.95 1.56 23.00
N THR A 23 -9.69 2.74 23.60
CA THR A 23 -10.76 3.61 24.09
C THR A 23 -11.17 4.78 23.20
N GLU A 24 -10.34 5.31 22.29
CA GLU A 24 -10.74 6.46 21.45
C GLU A 24 -10.26 6.39 19.98
N ARG A 25 -11.21 6.51 19.04
CA ARG A 25 -10.95 6.77 17.62
C ARG A 25 -10.99 8.28 17.37
N GLY A 26 -9.87 8.89 17.00
CA GLY A 26 -9.86 10.28 16.52
C GLY A 26 -8.51 11.00 16.64
N ASP A 27 -8.30 12.00 15.79
CA ASP A 27 -7.04 12.74 15.56
C ASP A 27 -6.45 13.47 16.79
N ASP A 28 -7.16 13.58 17.91
CA ASP A 28 -6.64 14.19 19.14
C ASP A 28 -5.58 13.34 19.86
N ALA A 29 -5.49 12.04 19.55
CA ALA A 29 -4.52 11.12 20.16
C ALA A 29 -3.05 11.50 19.89
N ALA A 30 -2.75 12.08 18.72
CA ALA A 30 -1.39 12.47 18.35
C ALA A 30 -0.89 13.70 19.13
N ARG A 31 -1.82 14.60 19.51
CA ARG A 31 -1.52 15.88 20.16
C ARG A 31 -1.15 15.70 21.64
N CYS A 32 -1.83 14.80 22.34
CA CYS A 32 -1.52 14.50 23.76
C CYS A 32 -0.28 13.60 23.92
N PHE A 33 -0.01 12.73 22.93
CA PHE A 33 1.11 11.78 22.96
C PHE A 33 2.48 12.47 22.95
N ALA A 34 2.66 13.54 22.18
CA ALA A 34 3.93 14.27 22.12
C ALA A 34 4.26 15.01 23.43
N GLU A 35 3.25 15.54 24.13
CA GLU A 35 3.45 16.30 25.37
C GLU A 35 3.75 15.39 26.57
N ARG A 36 3.04 14.26 26.71
CA ARG A 36 3.25 13.33 27.85
C ARG A 36 4.53 12.49 27.73
N THR A 37 4.93 12.12 26.51
CA THR A 37 6.19 11.35 26.30
C THR A 37 7.42 12.22 26.58
N MET A 38 7.36 13.52 26.28
CA MET A 38 8.42 14.48 26.59
C MET A 38 8.57 14.76 28.09
N ALA A 39 7.49 14.66 28.87
CA ALA A 39 7.54 14.79 30.33
C ALA A 39 8.28 13.61 30.99
N CYS A 40 8.10 12.38 30.49
CA CYS A 40 8.86 11.20 30.94
C CYS A 40 10.35 11.26 30.54
N TYR A 41 10.68 11.84 29.39
CA TYR A 41 12.07 11.98 28.96
C TYR A 41 12.83 13.11 29.69
N ARG A 42 12.18 14.26 29.94
CA ARG A 42 12.77 15.37 30.70
C ARG A 42 13.09 14.99 32.15
N SER A 43 12.27 14.15 32.79
CA SER A 43 12.56 13.66 34.14
C SER A 43 13.71 12.64 34.15
N ALA A 44 13.92 11.88 33.06
CA ALA A 44 14.99 10.90 32.95
C ALA A 44 16.37 11.49 32.56
N VAL A 45 16.41 12.55 31.74
CA VAL A 45 17.68 13.09 31.21
C VAL A 45 18.23 14.27 32.02
N VAL A 46 17.41 15.03 32.74
CA VAL A 46 17.89 16.21 33.50
C VAL A 46 18.52 15.83 34.85
N ARG A 47 18.44 14.57 35.29
CA ARG A 47 19.13 14.08 36.50
C ARG A 47 19.99 12.86 36.23
N ARG A 48 21.11 13.04 35.53
CA ARG A 48 22.43 12.44 35.84
C ARG A 48 23.38 12.65 34.68
N SER A 49 24.53 13.25 34.98
CA SER A 49 25.74 13.23 34.16
C SER A 49 26.03 11.79 33.74
N ALA A 50 26.26 11.56 32.45
CA ALA A 50 26.58 10.25 31.91
C ALA A 50 27.78 9.62 32.63
N PRO A 51 27.70 8.34 33.08
CA PRO A 51 28.88 7.66 33.60
C PRO A 51 29.83 7.29 32.44
N ALA A 52 31.12 7.46 32.69
CA ALA A 52 32.18 7.13 31.73
C ALA A 52 32.18 5.62 31.42
N GLY A 53 32.05 5.26 30.13
CA GLY A 53 32.30 3.89 29.67
C GLY A 53 31.40 3.31 28.58
N GLU A 54 30.39 4.01 28.05
CA GLU A 54 29.52 3.48 26.99
C GLU A 54 29.93 3.94 25.57
N PRO A 55 29.88 3.06 24.55
CA PRO A 55 30.28 3.41 23.19
C PRO A 55 29.28 4.41 22.57
N ALA A 56 29.79 5.58 22.19
CA ALA A 56 29.06 6.75 21.65
C ALA A 56 28.13 6.49 20.44
N HIS A 57 28.21 5.31 19.82
CA HIS A 57 27.40 4.90 18.68
C HIS A 57 25.92 4.63 19.03
N ARG A 58 25.62 4.09 20.22
CA ARG A 58 24.24 3.76 20.62
C ARG A 58 23.40 4.98 21.01
N VAL A 59 24.03 6.01 21.60
CA VAL A 59 23.35 7.27 21.96
C VAL A 59 23.00 8.10 20.71
N ARG A 60 23.80 8.00 19.64
CA ARG A 60 23.55 8.69 18.36
C ARG A 60 22.34 8.13 17.59
N LEU A 61 22.08 6.83 17.66
CA LEU A 61 20.97 6.17 16.97
C LEU A 61 19.59 6.55 17.55
N ILE A 62 19.49 6.65 18.88
CA ILE A 62 18.25 7.06 19.54
C ILE A 62 17.97 8.54 19.26
N GLY A 63 19.00 9.40 19.31
CA GLY A 63 18.88 10.82 18.95
C GLY A 63 18.38 11.05 17.51
N ALA A 64 18.88 10.26 16.55
CA ALA A 64 18.48 10.34 15.15
C ALA A 64 17.01 9.94 14.92
N TYR A 65 16.53 8.88 15.60
CA TYR A 65 15.13 8.43 15.51
C TYR A 65 14.14 9.51 16.01
N TYR A 66 14.45 10.18 17.12
CA TYR A 66 13.59 11.25 17.65
C TYR A 66 13.69 12.55 16.85
N TYR A 67 14.84 12.85 16.23
CA TYR A 67 15.00 14.00 15.34
C TYR A 67 14.18 13.82 14.05
N LEU A 68 14.15 12.61 13.47
CA LEU A 68 13.34 12.29 12.29
C LEU A 68 11.83 12.44 12.57
N LYS A 69 11.36 11.95 13.73
CA LYS A 69 9.95 12.14 14.17
C LYS A 69 9.60 13.62 14.34
N ARG A 70 10.53 14.44 14.83
CA ARG A 70 10.33 15.89 14.99
C ARG A 70 10.27 16.60 13.63
N TYR A 71 11.08 16.19 12.66
CA TYR A 71 11.10 16.75 11.30
C TYR A 71 9.79 16.45 10.54
N LEU A 72 9.30 15.21 10.63
CA LEU A 72 8.04 14.80 10.01
C LEU A 72 6.81 15.48 10.63
N CYS A 73 6.84 15.74 11.94
CA CYS A 73 5.76 16.45 12.62
C CYS A 73 5.77 17.97 12.36
N ALA A 74 6.95 18.56 12.09
CA ALA A 74 7.09 19.98 11.78
C ALA A 74 6.67 20.32 10.34
N ARG A 75 7.00 19.49 9.35
CA ARG A 75 6.57 19.69 7.95
C ARG A 75 5.04 19.73 7.76
N ARG A 76 4.27 19.08 8.65
CA ARG A 76 2.80 19.18 8.66
C ARG A 76 2.24 20.53 9.11
N ARG A 77 3.03 21.39 9.77
CA ARG A 77 2.57 22.73 10.19
C ARG A 77 2.65 23.77 9.09
N ASP A 78 3.59 23.64 8.16
CA ASP A 78 3.83 24.67 7.14
C ASP A 78 3.02 24.45 5.85
N ALA A 79 2.37 23.30 5.68
CA ALA A 79 1.51 23.00 4.53
C ALA A 79 0.06 23.53 4.64
N GLY A 80 -0.18 24.48 5.55
CA GLY A 80 -1.51 24.99 5.88
C GLY A 80 -1.79 26.40 5.36
N ALA A 81 -1.87 26.59 4.05
CA ALA A 81 -2.56 27.75 3.46
C ALA A 81 -3.05 27.44 2.04
N GLY A 82 -4.36 27.17 1.90
CA GLY A 82 -5.05 27.28 0.62
C GLY A 82 -5.15 25.99 -0.21
N GLN A 83 -5.66 24.90 0.36
CA GLN A 83 -6.24 23.83 -0.45
C GLN A 83 -7.61 23.46 0.10
N SER A 84 -8.61 23.51 -0.78
CA SER A 84 -9.95 23.00 -0.55
C SER A 84 -9.87 21.63 0.11
N THR A 85 -10.50 21.50 1.28
CA THR A 85 -10.61 20.24 2.02
C THR A 85 -11.00 19.13 1.05
N PRO A 86 -10.16 18.11 0.80
CA PRO A 86 -10.62 16.96 0.03
C PRO A 86 -11.78 16.36 0.80
N ALA A 87 -12.86 16.04 0.09
CA ALA A 87 -14.02 15.37 0.66
C ALA A 87 -13.52 14.21 1.54
N SER A 88 -13.85 14.28 2.84
CA SER A 88 -13.59 13.22 3.80
C SER A 88 -14.07 11.91 3.18
N LEU A 89 -13.13 11.03 2.83
CA LEU A 89 -13.41 9.66 2.45
C LEU A 89 -13.96 9.00 3.71
N SER A 90 -15.27 9.11 3.93
CA SER A 90 -15.95 8.36 4.96
C SER A 90 -15.66 6.88 4.68
N GLY A 91 -14.88 6.26 5.56
CA GLY A 91 -14.41 4.88 5.47
C GLY A 91 -15.55 3.87 5.66
N GLY A 92 -16.58 3.96 4.83
CA GLY A 92 -17.64 2.99 4.71
C GLY A 92 -17.20 1.81 3.85
N ILE A 93 -17.74 0.63 4.16
CA ILE A 93 -17.53 -0.58 3.35
C ILE A 93 -18.02 -0.31 1.92
N MET A 94 -17.11 -0.36 0.94
CA MET A 94 -17.44 -0.24 -0.47
C MET A 94 -17.79 -1.61 -1.06
N LYS A 95 -18.94 -1.70 -1.75
CA LYS A 95 -19.36 -2.90 -2.49
C LYS A 95 -19.47 -2.57 -3.98
N ARG A 96 -18.82 -3.39 -4.82
CA ARG A 96 -18.91 -3.35 -6.28
C ARG A 96 -19.24 -4.76 -6.76
N ASN A 97 -20.02 -4.88 -7.84
CA ASN A 97 -20.40 -6.18 -8.38
C ASN A 97 -20.24 -6.27 -9.90
N ALA A 98 -20.28 -7.49 -10.39
CA ALA A 98 -20.35 -7.89 -11.78
C ALA A 98 -21.24 -9.14 -11.85
N THR A 99 -21.75 -9.45 -13.04
CA THR A 99 -22.60 -10.61 -13.29
C THR A 99 -22.04 -11.40 -14.46
N ALA A 100 -22.24 -12.71 -14.44
CA ALA A 100 -21.96 -13.58 -15.55
C ALA A 100 -23.11 -14.55 -15.75
N VAL A 101 -23.39 -14.90 -17.01
CA VAL A 101 -24.36 -15.93 -17.40
C VAL A 101 -23.59 -16.99 -18.17
N TRP A 102 -23.89 -18.26 -17.96
CA TRP A 102 -23.35 -19.39 -18.73
C TRP A 102 -24.51 -20.29 -19.19
N GLN A 103 -24.42 -20.79 -20.42
CA GLN A 103 -25.43 -21.66 -21.01
C GLN A 103 -24.75 -22.83 -21.73
N GLY A 104 -25.25 -24.05 -21.51
CA GLY A 104 -24.72 -25.27 -22.14
C GLY A 104 -23.59 -25.97 -21.36
N GLY A 105 -23.01 -27.00 -21.96
CA GLY A 105 -21.86 -27.74 -21.44
C GLY A 105 -20.55 -26.95 -21.50
N LEU A 106 -19.44 -27.52 -21.03
CA LEU A 106 -18.17 -26.78 -20.94
C LEU A 106 -17.59 -26.41 -22.30
N LYS A 107 -17.52 -27.35 -23.25
CA LYS A 107 -16.82 -27.14 -24.53
C LYS A 107 -17.68 -26.42 -25.57
N GLU A 108 -18.95 -26.80 -25.66
CA GLU A 108 -19.93 -26.30 -26.62
C GLU A 108 -20.80 -25.15 -26.08
N GLY A 109 -20.73 -24.88 -24.78
CA GLY A 109 -21.43 -23.78 -24.14
C GLY A 109 -20.70 -22.45 -24.28
N GLY A 110 -21.38 -21.41 -23.82
CA GLY A 110 -20.84 -20.06 -23.82
C GLY A 110 -21.53 -19.20 -22.77
N GLY A 111 -20.89 -18.08 -22.46
CA GLY A 111 -21.38 -17.16 -21.46
C GLY A 111 -21.17 -15.71 -21.84
N THR A 112 -21.74 -14.84 -21.03
CA THR A 112 -21.53 -13.40 -21.09
C THR A 112 -21.17 -12.86 -19.72
N VAL A 113 -20.38 -11.79 -19.67
CA VAL A 113 -20.01 -11.08 -18.44
C VAL A 113 -20.36 -9.60 -18.55
N SER A 114 -20.84 -9.02 -17.44
CA SER A 114 -21.23 -7.62 -17.35
C SER A 114 -20.76 -7.00 -16.02
N THR A 115 -20.32 -5.75 -16.07
CA THR A 115 -19.90 -4.95 -14.90
C THR A 115 -21.01 -4.02 -14.43
N GLN A 116 -21.07 -3.69 -13.14
CA GLN A 116 -22.07 -2.77 -12.59
C GLN A 116 -22.09 -1.40 -13.27
N SER A 117 -20.95 -0.90 -13.74
CA SER A 117 -20.86 0.40 -14.43
C SER A 117 -21.40 0.36 -15.86
N GLY A 118 -21.61 -0.81 -16.44
CA GLY A 118 -21.95 -1.00 -17.85
C GLY A 118 -20.77 -0.85 -18.82
N THR A 119 -19.54 -0.66 -18.32
CA THR A 119 -18.34 -0.52 -19.18
C THR A 119 -18.06 -1.81 -19.96
N VAL A 120 -18.17 -2.95 -19.27
CA VAL A 120 -18.29 -4.27 -19.90
C VAL A 120 -19.75 -4.65 -19.82
N ALA A 121 -20.41 -4.80 -20.97
CA ALA A 121 -21.83 -5.11 -21.08
C ALA A 121 -22.05 -6.31 -22.00
N GLY A 122 -22.31 -7.47 -21.42
CA GLY A 122 -22.60 -8.70 -22.15
C GLY A 122 -21.43 -9.24 -22.98
N ALA A 123 -20.18 -8.99 -22.57
CA ALA A 123 -19.01 -9.48 -23.30
C ALA A 123 -18.97 -11.01 -23.29
N GLY A 124 -18.85 -11.62 -24.47
CA GLY A 124 -18.88 -13.07 -24.64
C GLY A 124 -17.59 -13.75 -24.15
N TYR A 125 -17.72 -14.87 -23.45
CA TYR A 125 -16.62 -15.76 -23.08
C TYR A 125 -17.03 -17.22 -23.27
N SER A 126 -16.08 -18.10 -23.58
CA SER A 126 -16.28 -19.53 -23.74
C SER A 126 -15.04 -20.31 -23.31
N PHE A 127 -15.11 -21.64 -23.37
CA PHE A 127 -13.90 -22.46 -23.18
C PHE A 127 -12.83 -22.13 -24.24
N GLY A 128 -13.25 -21.94 -25.49
CA GLY A 128 -12.36 -21.57 -26.59
C GLY A 128 -11.71 -20.19 -26.40
N THR A 129 -12.44 -19.16 -25.95
CA THR A 129 -11.83 -17.83 -25.73
C THR A 129 -10.92 -17.79 -24.50
N ARG A 130 -11.01 -18.78 -23.61
CA ARG A 130 -10.21 -18.86 -22.38
C ARG A 130 -8.95 -19.72 -22.51
N PHE A 131 -9.05 -20.86 -23.21
CA PHE A 131 -7.95 -21.84 -23.30
C PHE A 131 -7.44 -22.05 -24.73
N GLU A 132 -8.10 -21.48 -25.73
CA GLU A 132 -7.69 -21.48 -27.14
C GLU A 132 -7.51 -20.03 -27.62
N GLN A 133 -7.12 -19.87 -28.88
CA GLN A 133 -6.99 -18.55 -29.51
C GLN A 133 -8.33 -18.18 -30.16
N GLY A 134 -9.26 -17.64 -29.39
CA GLY A 134 -10.58 -17.19 -29.85
C GLY A 134 -10.85 -15.73 -29.50
N GLU A 135 -11.60 -15.02 -30.34
CA GLU A 135 -12.04 -13.65 -30.05
C GLU A 135 -13.14 -13.65 -28.99
N GLY A 136 -12.85 -13.02 -27.84
CA GLY A 136 -13.77 -12.86 -26.72
C GLY A 136 -13.03 -12.52 -25.44
N THR A 137 -13.76 -12.23 -24.37
CA THR A 137 -13.14 -11.96 -23.06
C THR A 137 -12.84 -13.27 -22.32
N ASN A 138 -12.05 -13.16 -21.26
CA ASN A 138 -11.77 -14.23 -20.32
C ASN A 138 -11.54 -13.65 -18.91
N PRO A 139 -11.70 -14.46 -17.85
CA PRO A 139 -11.48 -13.97 -16.48
C PRO A 139 -10.06 -13.41 -16.25
N GLU A 140 -9.06 -14.00 -16.88
CA GLU A 140 -7.64 -13.65 -16.68
C GLU A 140 -7.32 -12.23 -17.19
N GLU A 141 -7.84 -11.80 -18.34
CA GLU A 141 -7.67 -10.43 -18.82
C GLU A 141 -8.40 -9.39 -17.96
N LEU A 142 -9.54 -9.75 -17.37
CA LEU A 142 -10.28 -8.86 -16.46
C LEU A 142 -9.53 -8.67 -15.14
N LEU A 143 -8.90 -9.73 -14.64
CA LEU A 143 -7.99 -9.67 -13.50
C LEU A 143 -6.74 -8.83 -13.82
N ALA A 144 -6.15 -9.00 -15.01
CA ALA A 144 -5.04 -8.20 -15.48
C ALA A 144 -5.41 -6.70 -15.54
N ALA A 145 -6.56 -6.36 -16.12
CA ALA A 145 -7.05 -4.99 -16.19
C ALA A 145 -7.28 -4.38 -14.79
N ALA A 146 -7.89 -5.15 -13.88
CA ALA A 146 -8.08 -4.71 -12.50
C ALA A 146 -6.74 -4.45 -11.78
N HIS A 147 -5.75 -5.32 -11.98
CA HIS A 147 -4.44 -5.19 -11.34
C HIS A 147 -3.66 -3.99 -11.89
N ALA A 148 -3.58 -3.85 -13.21
CA ALA A 148 -2.90 -2.73 -13.86
C ALA A 148 -3.49 -1.37 -13.43
N GLY A 149 -4.82 -1.26 -13.38
CA GLY A 149 -5.51 -0.04 -12.94
C GLY A 149 -5.27 0.26 -11.46
N CYS A 150 -5.39 -0.75 -10.60
CA CYS A 150 -5.19 -0.58 -9.15
C CYS A 150 -3.74 -0.22 -8.82
N TYR A 151 -2.77 -0.90 -9.43
CA TYR A 151 -1.35 -0.61 -9.27
C TYR A 151 -1.01 0.81 -9.74
N SER A 152 -1.46 1.22 -10.94
CA SER A 152 -1.17 2.56 -11.47
C SER A 152 -1.68 3.67 -10.56
N MET A 153 -2.89 3.49 -10.01
CA MET A 153 -3.47 4.43 -9.05
C MET A 153 -2.70 4.46 -7.73
N ALA A 154 -2.29 3.29 -7.22
CA ALA A 154 -1.49 3.20 -6.01
C ALA A 154 -0.10 3.83 -6.19
N LEU A 155 0.54 3.63 -7.35
CA LEU A 155 1.82 4.27 -7.67
C LEU A 155 1.70 5.80 -7.64
N SER A 156 0.66 6.35 -8.27
CA SER A 156 0.39 7.80 -8.21
C SER A 156 0.20 8.30 -6.77
N MET A 157 -0.54 7.55 -5.94
CA MET A 157 -0.72 7.88 -4.53
C MET A 157 0.61 7.87 -3.75
N VAL A 158 1.46 6.86 -3.95
CA VAL A 158 2.75 6.75 -3.25
C VAL A 158 3.71 7.85 -3.70
N LEU A 159 3.80 8.12 -5.00
CA LEU A 159 4.60 9.23 -5.53
C LEU A 159 4.17 10.59 -4.92
N GLY A 160 2.86 10.80 -4.76
CA GLY A 160 2.33 12.01 -4.14
C GLY A 160 2.73 12.20 -2.67
N GLN A 161 3.10 11.13 -1.95
CA GLN A 161 3.62 11.25 -0.57
C GLN A 161 5.02 11.89 -0.54
N ASP A 162 5.73 11.84 -1.67
CA ASP A 162 7.04 12.44 -1.89
C ASP A 162 6.95 13.71 -2.74
N ASP A 163 5.78 14.35 -2.85
CA ASP A 163 5.54 15.55 -3.65
C ASP A 163 5.87 15.36 -5.15
N LEU A 164 5.80 14.12 -5.66
CA LEU A 164 5.96 13.80 -7.08
C LEU A 164 4.59 13.57 -7.72
N THR A 165 4.38 14.19 -8.88
CA THR A 165 3.15 13.99 -9.67
C THR A 165 3.52 13.33 -10.99
N PRO A 166 3.02 12.11 -11.27
CA PRO A 166 3.23 11.48 -12.57
C PRO A 166 2.44 12.21 -13.65
N GLU A 167 3.08 12.48 -14.80
CA GLU A 167 2.38 12.92 -16.01
C GLU A 167 1.66 11.74 -16.68
N ARG A 168 2.31 10.58 -16.66
CA ARG A 168 1.79 9.36 -17.28
C ARG A 168 2.31 8.13 -16.56
N ILE A 169 1.44 7.15 -16.34
CA ILE A 169 1.77 5.80 -15.89
C ILE A 169 1.06 4.84 -16.85
N ASP A 170 1.84 4.14 -17.67
CA ASP A 170 1.38 3.01 -18.47
C ASP A 170 1.77 1.73 -17.73
N THR A 171 0.77 0.93 -17.35
CA THR A 171 1.00 -0.39 -16.75
C THR A 171 0.32 -1.44 -17.59
N THR A 172 1.08 -2.46 -17.99
CA THR A 172 0.55 -3.70 -18.56
C THR A 172 0.69 -4.79 -17.50
N ALA A 173 -0.41 -5.45 -17.16
CA ALA A 173 -0.38 -6.66 -16.34
C ALA A 173 -0.53 -7.89 -17.25
N THR A 174 0.30 -8.90 -17.04
CA THR A 174 0.22 -10.18 -17.71
C THR A 174 -0.04 -11.24 -16.66
N VAL A 175 -1.21 -11.88 -16.75
CA VAL A 175 -1.62 -12.97 -15.85
C VAL A 175 -1.27 -14.30 -16.52
N THR A 176 -0.50 -15.13 -15.83
CA THR A 176 -0.10 -16.47 -16.27
C THR A 176 -0.93 -17.52 -15.55
N ILE A 177 -1.54 -18.40 -16.32
CA ILE A 177 -2.29 -19.56 -15.84
C ILE A 177 -1.61 -20.84 -16.33
N GLU A 178 -1.36 -21.77 -15.41
CA GLU A 178 -0.68 -23.02 -15.68
C GLU A 178 -1.49 -24.20 -15.15
N PRO A 179 -1.43 -25.36 -15.81
CA PRO A 179 -2.03 -26.57 -15.27
C PRO A 179 -1.27 -27.07 -14.04
N ASP A 180 -2.00 -27.60 -13.06
CA ASP A 180 -1.44 -28.26 -11.87
C ASP A 180 -2.24 -29.53 -11.51
N ASP A 181 -1.88 -30.17 -10.39
CA ASP A 181 -2.52 -31.41 -9.93
C ASP A 181 -4.02 -31.26 -9.63
N SER A 182 -4.51 -30.04 -9.45
CA SER A 182 -5.90 -29.71 -9.13
C SER A 182 -6.70 -29.12 -10.30
N GLY A 183 -6.05 -28.88 -11.44
CA GLY A 183 -6.65 -28.29 -12.63
C GLY A 183 -5.77 -27.19 -13.23
N PHE A 184 -6.17 -25.94 -13.06
CA PHE A 184 -5.42 -24.76 -13.52
C PHE A 184 -5.33 -23.73 -12.40
N THR A 185 -4.14 -23.13 -12.26
CA THR A 185 -3.85 -22.12 -11.26
C THR A 185 -3.22 -20.90 -11.90
N ILE A 186 -3.63 -19.72 -11.43
CA ILE A 186 -2.93 -18.47 -11.75
C ILE A 186 -1.65 -18.44 -10.92
N THR A 187 -0.50 -18.65 -11.57
CA THR A 187 0.79 -18.82 -10.90
C THR A 187 1.55 -17.50 -10.78
N THR A 188 1.45 -16.63 -11.79
CA THR A 188 2.19 -15.37 -11.83
C THR A 188 1.34 -14.23 -12.38
N VAL A 189 1.58 -13.02 -11.86
CA VAL A 189 1.18 -11.78 -12.50
C VAL A 189 2.41 -10.89 -12.67
N HIS A 190 2.75 -10.56 -13.91
CA HIS A 190 3.87 -9.69 -14.24
C HIS A 190 3.37 -8.28 -14.58
N LEU A 191 4.00 -7.25 -14.02
CA LEU A 191 3.69 -5.84 -14.29
C LEU A 191 4.82 -5.17 -15.10
N ASP A 192 4.59 -4.80 -16.36
CA ASP A 192 5.46 -3.89 -17.12
C ASP A 192 4.96 -2.46 -16.92
N VAL A 193 5.79 -1.62 -16.29
CA VAL A 193 5.42 -0.26 -15.88
C VAL A 193 6.33 0.74 -16.54
N ARG A 194 5.73 1.72 -17.23
CA ARG A 194 6.43 2.85 -17.84
C ARG A 194 5.82 4.13 -17.31
N ALA A 195 6.63 4.97 -16.66
CA ALA A 195 6.13 6.18 -16.04
C ALA A 195 6.95 7.39 -16.46
N ARG A 196 6.28 8.50 -16.76
CA ARG A 196 6.88 9.83 -16.98
C ARG A 196 6.56 10.69 -15.77
N ILE A 197 7.58 11.09 -15.02
CA ILE A 197 7.43 11.76 -13.73
C ILE A 197 8.48 12.89 -13.64
N PRO A 198 8.12 14.12 -14.01
CA PRO A 198 9.04 15.25 -13.93
C PRO A 198 9.63 15.43 -12.54
N GLY A 199 10.96 15.56 -12.45
CA GLY A 199 11.67 15.76 -11.18
C GLY A 199 11.81 14.53 -10.29
N ALA A 200 11.39 13.35 -10.75
CA ALA A 200 11.71 12.09 -10.09
C ALA A 200 13.11 11.61 -10.46
N ASP A 201 13.83 11.07 -9.47
CA ASP A 201 15.02 10.26 -9.69
C ASP A 201 14.65 8.76 -9.71
N ARG A 202 15.60 7.93 -10.15
CA ARG A 202 15.38 6.49 -10.32
C ARG A 202 15.14 5.80 -8.98
N GLU A 203 15.83 6.24 -7.93
CA GLU A 203 15.78 5.67 -6.60
C GLU A 203 14.40 5.86 -5.96
N ARG A 204 13.88 7.10 -5.97
CA ARG A 204 12.53 7.42 -5.46
C ARG A 204 11.45 6.74 -6.28
N PHE A 205 11.60 6.72 -7.60
CA PHE A 205 10.67 5.99 -8.46
C PHE A 205 10.65 4.50 -8.15
N SER A 206 11.82 3.87 -8.02
CA SER A 206 11.93 2.43 -7.73
C SER A 206 11.33 2.10 -6.35
N ALA A 207 11.60 2.91 -5.33
CA ALA A 207 11.00 2.74 -4.01
C ALA A 207 9.47 2.86 -4.04
N ALA A 208 8.94 3.86 -4.77
CA ALA A 208 7.52 4.06 -4.92
C ALA A 208 6.84 2.90 -5.69
N ALA A 209 7.49 2.41 -6.75
CA ALA A 209 7.01 1.28 -7.55
C ALA A 209 6.90 0.00 -6.70
N GLU A 210 7.93 -0.32 -5.92
CA GLU A 210 7.91 -1.49 -5.02
C GLU A 210 6.86 -1.35 -3.91
N ALA A 211 6.73 -0.16 -3.32
CA ALA A 211 5.70 0.10 -2.32
C ALA A 211 4.28 -0.03 -2.91
N ALA A 212 4.06 0.43 -4.14
CA ALA A 212 2.79 0.27 -4.84
C ALA A 212 2.51 -1.20 -5.17
N LYS A 213 3.52 -1.96 -5.61
CA LYS A 213 3.42 -3.39 -5.94
C LYS A 213 2.96 -4.21 -4.73
N ALA A 214 3.51 -3.95 -3.55
CA ALA A 214 3.09 -4.63 -2.32
C ALA A 214 1.82 -4.04 -1.69
N GLY A 215 1.54 -2.76 -1.94
CA GLY A 215 0.54 -1.98 -1.19
C GLY A 215 -0.85 -1.95 -1.80
N CYS A 216 -0.99 -2.09 -3.12
CA CYS A 216 -2.28 -1.89 -3.78
C CYS A 216 -3.29 -3.01 -3.39
N PRO A 217 -4.59 -2.69 -3.21
CA PRO A 217 -5.59 -3.67 -2.79
C PRO A 217 -5.66 -4.93 -3.65
N VAL A 218 -5.48 -4.80 -4.98
CA VAL A 218 -5.52 -5.94 -5.88
C VAL A 218 -4.28 -6.82 -5.74
N SER A 219 -3.09 -6.26 -5.56
CA SER A 219 -1.89 -7.06 -5.23
C SER A 219 -2.07 -7.88 -3.96
N LYS A 220 -2.73 -7.32 -2.94
CA LYS A 220 -3.00 -8.01 -1.66
C LYS A 220 -4.04 -9.13 -1.79
N LEU A 221 -4.81 -9.14 -2.88
CA LEU A 221 -5.81 -10.18 -3.16
C LEU A 221 -5.16 -11.41 -3.82
N PHE A 222 -4.12 -11.21 -4.63
CA PHE A 222 -3.49 -12.30 -5.38
C PHE A 222 -2.71 -13.24 -4.45
N ASN A 223 -2.90 -14.54 -4.67
CA ASN A 223 -2.07 -15.61 -4.10
C ASN A 223 -1.02 -16.12 -5.12
N ALA A 224 -0.79 -15.35 -6.18
CA ALA A 224 0.17 -15.63 -7.24
C ALA A 224 1.47 -14.84 -6.98
N GLU A 225 2.58 -15.28 -7.58
CA GLU A 225 3.81 -14.47 -7.58
C GLU A 225 3.59 -13.18 -8.38
N ILE A 226 3.90 -12.03 -7.78
CA ILE A 226 3.81 -10.73 -8.47
C ILE A 226 5.22 -10.24 -8.80
N THR A 227 5.54 -10.21 -10.08
CA THR A 227 6.81 -9.68 -10.60
C THR A 227 6.59 -8.34 -11.30
N MET A 228 7.65 -7.55 -11.47
CA MET A 228 7.53 -6.22 -12.07
C MET A 228 8.82 -5.76 -12.75
N ASP A 229 8.67 -5.17 -13.93
CA ASP A 229 9.68 -4.38 -14.62
C ASP A 229 9.22 -2.92 -14.70
N ALA A 230 9.82 -2.04 -13.89
CA ALA A 230 9.44 -0.63 -13.83
C ALA A 230 10.52 0.27 -14.45
N ARG A 231 10.10 1.16 -15.35
CA ARG A 231 10.99 2.07 -16.10
C ARG A 231 10.50 3.51 -15.99
N LEU A 232 11.38 4.38 -15.50
CA LEU A 232 11.20 5.84 -15.56
C LEU A 232 11.58 6.32 -16.95
N GLN A 233 10.68 7.02 -17.61
CA GLN A 233 10.85 7.65 -18.91
C GLN A 233 11.21 9.12 -18.75
N GLU A 234 12.03 9.62 -19.68
CA GLU A 234 12.34 11.06 -19.86
C GLU A 234 11.14 11.82 -20.39
#